data_AF-S5UJX1-F1
#
_entry.id   AF-S5UJX1-F1
#
_cell.length_a   1.000
_cell.length_b   1.000
_cell.length_c   1.000
_cell.angle_alpha   90.00
_cell.angle_beta   90.00
_cell.angle_gamma   90.00
#
_symmetry.space_group_name_H-M   'P 1'
#
loop_
_entity.id
_entity.type
_entity.pdbx_description
1 polymer ?
#
loop_
_entity_poly.entity_id
_entity_poly.type
_entity_poly.pdbx_seq_one_letter_code
_entity_poly.pdbx_strand_id
1 'polypeptide(L)'
;MSRSADIDLAFARAVTVDAVVRALAGEGWSLQEPLGISYVVEDDDLFDWQSTSTEQAAEVLALVDSPAHVDHHVGVCIYHSTAETGGQLLFYAGRSHCSFIPTIDRRSLPAAPAFTDLAWYLNALVPPLLTLGLANYTARDLVD
;
A
#
# COMPACT_ATOMS: atom_id res chain seq x y z
N MET A 1 -5.77 23.91 2.12
CA MET A 1 -5.78 23.08 0.91
C MET A 1 -5.00 21.83 1.25
N SER A 2 -5.70 20.70 1.31
CA SER A 2 -5.05 19.40 1.45
C SER A 2 -4.63 18.96 0.04
N ARG A 3 -3.52 18.24 -0.08
CA ARG A 3 -3.07 17.68 -1.36
C ARG A 3 -2.89 16.20 -1.15
N SER A 4 -3.59 15.40 -1.94
CA SER A 4 -3.55 13.95 -1.92
C SER A 4 -2.78 13.44 -3.13
N ALA A 5 -2.15 12.27 -2.96
CA ALA A 5 -1.56 11.54 -4.07
C ALA A 5 -2.01 10.10 -3.96
N ASP A 6 -2.22 9.46 -5.10
CA ASP A 6 -2.65 8.07 -5.18
C ASP A 6 -2.00 7.40 -6.39
N ILE A 7 -1.68 6.12 -6.23
CA ILE A 7 -1.22 5.24 -7.30
C ILE A 7 -2.16 4.03 -7.32
N ASP A 8 -3.11 4.06 -8.23
CA ASP A 8 -4.03 2.95 -8.49
C ASP A 8 -3.32 1.89 -9.35
N LEU A 9 -3.37 0.64 -8.91
CA LEU A 9 -2.71 -0.51 -9.49
C LEU A 9 -3.77 -1.54 -9.88
N ALA A 10 -3.73 -2.04 -11.12
CA ALA A 10 -4.61 -3.13 -11.55
C ALA A 10 -3.80 -4.33 -12.01
N PHE A 11 -4.14 -5.49 -11.46
CA PHE A 11 -3.52 -6.78 -11.74
C PHE A 11 -4.38 -7.58 -12.71
N ALA A 12 -3.74 -8.36 -13.59
CA ALA A 12 -4.43 -9.23 -14.54
C ALA A 12 -5.26 -10.32 -13.86
N ARG A 13 -4.96 -10.63 -12.59
CA ARG A 13 -5.64 -11.62 -11.74
C ARG A 13 -5.65 -11.14 -10.30
N ALA A 14 -6.54 -11.71 -9.49
CA ALA A 14 -6.54 -11.48 -8.05
C ALA A 14 -5.16 -11.83 -7.44
N VAL A 15 -4.68 -10.96 -6.54
CA VAL A 15 -3.44 -11.14 -5.78
C VAL A 15 -3.73 -11.23 -4.29
N THR A 16 -2.83 -11.82 -3.51
CA THR A 16 -2.92 -11.73 -2.05
C THR A 16 -2.09 -10.54 -1.54
N VAL A 17 -2.47 -10.00 -0.38
CA VAL A 17 -1.72 -8.95 0.30
C VAL A 17 -0.32 -9.45 0.63
N ASP A 18 -0.18 -10.68 1.14
CA ASP A 18 1.12 -11.32 1.40
C ASP A 18 1.99 -11.39 0.14
N ALA A 19 1.44 -11.76 -1.02
CA ALA A 19 2.21 -11.82 -2.27
C ALA A 19 2.75 -10.45 -2.68
N VAL A 20 1.91 -9.40 -2.58
CA VAL A 20 2.30 -8.03 -2.88
C VAL A 20 3.38 -7.54 -1.91
N VAL A 21 3.19 -7.70 -0.61
CA VAL A 21 4.18 -7.30 0.41
C VAL A 21 5.51 -8.03 0.20
N ARG A 22 5.48 -9.33 -0.09
CA ARG A 22 6.71 -10.10 -0.36
C ARG A 22 7.44 -9.64 -1.62
N ALA A 23 6.71 -9.32 -2.68
CA ALA A 23 7.33 -8.81 -3.91
C ALA A 23 8.00 -7.45 -3.66
N LEU A 24 7.37 -6.58 -2.88
CA LEU A 24 7.92 -5.28 -2.51
C LEU A 24 9.09 -5.38 -1.53
N ALA A 25 9.18 -6.43 -0.71
CA ALA A 25 10.24 -6.59 0.28
C ALA A 25 11.66 -6.61 -0.31
N GLY A 26 11.82 -7.09 -1.55
CA GLY A 26 13.10 -7.03 -2.27
C GLY A 26 13.60 -5.61 -2.54
N GLU A 27 12.69 -4.64 -2.59
CA GLU A 27 12.97 -3.21 -2.80
C GLU A 27 12.95 -2.43 -1.47
N GLY A 28 13.06 -3.10 -0.33
CA GLY A 28 13.20 -2.45 0.99
C GLY A 28 11.89 -2.04 1.67
N TRP A 29 10.74 -2.41 1.10
CA TRP A 29 9.43 -2.23 1.74
C TRP A 29 9.18 -3.28 2.82
N SER A 30 8.44 -2.91 3.86
CA SER A 30 7.98 -3.85 4.89
C SER A 30 6.66 -3.41 5.51
N LEU A 31 5.96 -4.33 6.17
CA LEU A 31 4.78 -3.99 7.00
C LEU A 31 5.13 -3.21 8.26
N GLN A 32 6.40 -3.22 8.65
CA GLN A 32 6.86 -2.53 9.83
C GLN A 32 7.05 -1.04 9.51
N GLU A 33 6.10 -0.25 9.97
CA GLU A 33 6.18 1.21 10.02
C GLU A 33 6.60 1.68 11.43
N PRO A 34 6.97 2.96 11.62
CA PRO A 34 7.50 3.45 12.90
C PRO A 34 6.68 3.14 14.16
N LEU A 35 5.36 2.95 14.03
CA LEU A 35 4.41 2.64 15.11
C LEU A 35 4.05 1.16 15.21
N GLY A 36 4.62 0.29 14.38
CA GLY A 36 4.36 -1.15 14.37
C GLY A 36 3.79 -1.62 13.03
N ILE A 37 2.66 -2.34 13.07
CA ILE A 37 1.92 -2.77 11.89
C ILE A 37 0.54 -2.16 11.96
N SER A 38 0.15 -1.47 10.89
CA SER A 38 -1.18 -0.88 10.75
C SER A 38 -1.94 -1.58 9.61
N TYR A 39 -3.18 -1.99 9.86
CA TYR A 39 -4.01 -2.73 8.91
C TYR A 39 -5.49 -2.38 9.07
N VAL A 40 -6.31 -2.74 8.09
CA VAL A 40 -7.77 -2.60 8.15
C VAL A 40 -8.41 -3.77 7.41
N VAL A 41 -9.54 -4.23 7.93
CA VAL A 41 -10.49 -5.09 7.23
C VAL A 41 -11.82 -4.36 7.25
N GLU A 42 -12.29 -3.96 6.08
CA GLU A 42 -13.52 -3.18 5.92
C GLU A 42 -14.73 -4.10 5.98
N ASP A 43 -15.52 -4.02 7.05
CA ASP A 43 -16.79 -4.75 7.15
C ASP A 43 -18.01 -3.83 7.36
N ASP A 44 -17.82 -2.51 7.53
CA ASP A 44 -18.88 -1.56 7.86
C ASP A 44 -18.77 -0.14 7.23
N ASP A 45 -17.95 0.05 6.20
CA ASP A 45 -17.71 1.32 5.49
C ASP A 45 -17.08 2.46 6.33
N LEU A 46 -16.48 2.15 7.50
CA LEU A 46 -15.81 3.13 8.37
C LEU A 46 -14.27 3.20 8.25
N PHE A 47 -13.61 2.27 7.55
CA PHE A 47 -12.15 2.17 7.45
C PHE A 47 -11.43 2.28 8.81
N ASP A 48 -11.89 1.50 9.79
CA ASP A 48 -11.32 1.48 11.14
C ASP A 48 -9.94 0.80 11.17
N TRP A 49 -8.89 1.59 10.92
CA TRP A 49 -7.51 1.14 10.99
C TRP A 49 -7.12 0.67 12.40
N GLN A 50 -6.52 -0.51 12.45
CA GLN A 50 -6.02 -1.16 13.65
C GLN A 50 -4.49 -1.17 13.63
N SER A 51 -3.88 -1.07 14.82
CA SER A 51 -2.43 -1.17 14.98
C SER A 51 -2.05 -2.32 15.90
N THR A 52 -0.95 -2.98 15.60
CA THR A 52 -0.41 -4.07 16.41
C THR A 52 1.12 -4.11 16.37
N SER A 53 1.72 -4.99 17.18
CA SER A 53 3.16 -5.17 17.26
C SER A 53 3.70 -5.96 16.06
N THR A 54 4.99 -5.82 15.78
CA THR A 54 5.62 -6.41 14.58
C THR A 54 5.69 -7.94 14.63
N GLU A 55 5.62 -8.53 15.82
CA GLU A 55 5.55 -9.97 16.02
C GLU A 55 4.27 -10.57 15.42
N GLN A 56 3.22 -9.77 15.20
CA GLN A 56 1.94 -10.22 14.65
C GLN A 56 1.85 -10.14 13.12
N ALA A 57 2.96 -9.92 12.41
CA ALA A 57 2.96 -9.76 10.96
C ALA A 57 2.30 -10.94 10.22
N ALA A 58 2.57 -12.18 10.66
CA ALA A 58 2.03 -13.37 10.04
C ALA A 58 0.52 -13.50 10.27
N GLU A 59 0.05 -13.19 11.49
CA GLU A 59 -1.36 -13.18 11.84
C GLU A 59 -2.14 -12.12 11.07
N VAL A 60 -1.58 -10.90 10.94
CA VAL A 60 -2.20 -9.82 10.16
C VAL A 60 -2.34 -10.21 8.70
N LEU A 61 -1.28 -10.75 8.09
CA LEU A 61 -1.33 -11.22 6.70
C LEU A 61 -2.35 -12.34 6.51
N ALA A 62 -2.39 -13.32 7.43
CA ALA A 62 -3.38 -14.39 7.40
C ALA A 62 -4.82 -13.87 7.56
N LEU A 63 -5.03 -12.81 8.35
CA LEU A 63 -6.32 -12.18 8.55
C LEU A 63 -6.79 -11.46 7.27
N VAL A 64 -5.98 -10.58 6.69
CA VAL A 64 -6.38 -9.78 5.51
C VAL A 64 -6.51 -10.63 4.23
N ASP A 65 -5.79 -11.75 4.15
CA ASP A 65 -5.89 -12.72 3.05
C ASP A 65 -6.88 -13.86 3.32
N SER A 66 -7.56 -13.84 4.47
CA SER A 66 -8.59 -14.84 4.78
C SER A 66 -9.67 -14.86 3.68
N PRO A 67 -10.12 -16.04 3.23
CA PRO A 67 -11.23 -16.15 2.28
C PRO A 67 -12.51 -15.45 2.74
N ALA A 68 -12.68 -15.27 4.05
CA ALA A 68 -13.81 -14.52 4.62
C ALA A 68 -13.82 -13.03 4.22
N HIS A 69 -12.68 -12.48 3.80
CA HIS A 69 -12.52 -11.06 3.49
C HIS A 69 -12.26 -10.79 2.00
N VAL A 70 -12.39 -11.79 1.13
CA VAL A 70 -12.11 -11.64 -0.32
C VAL A 70 -13.00 -10.59 -1.00
N ASP A 71 -14.24 -10.47 -0.52
CA ASP A 71 -15.24 -9.52 -1.02
C ASP A 71 -15.24 -8.19 -0.24
N HIS A 72 -14.32 -8.04 0.73
CA HIS A 72 -14.17 -6.84 1.55
C HIS A 72 -12.98 -6.01 1.08
N HIS A 73 -12.98 -4.70 1.35
CA HIS A 73 -11.75 -3.93 1.26
C HIS A 73 -10.83 -4.34 2.42
N VAL A 74 -9.53 -4.44 2.16
CA VAL A 74 -8.54 -4.61 3.22
C VAL A 74 -7.38 -3.69 2.95
N GLY A 75 -6.66 -3.32 4.00
CA GLY A 75 -5.50 -2.47 3.87
C GLY A 75 -4.39 -2.84 4.81
N VAL A 76 -3.17 -2.48 4.40
CA VAL A 76 -1.98 -2.53 5.24
C VAL A 76 -1.14 -1.29 5.00
N CYS A 77 -0.46 -0.79 6.02
CA CYS A 77 0.61 0.18 5.82
C CYS A 77 1.89 -0.55 5.41
N ILE A 78 2.61 0.02 4.46
CA ILE A 78 3.97 -0.39 4.11
C ILE A 78 4.94 0.78 4.24
N TYR A 79 6.17 0.47 4.63
CA TYR A 79 7.21 1.47 4.88
C TYR A 79 8.54 1.02 4.29
N HIS A 80 9.21 1.95 3.63
CA HIS A 80 10.52 1.76 3.02
C HIS A 80 11.60 2.34 3.95
N SER A 81 12.24 1.49 4.74
CA SER A 81 13.11 1.92 5.84
C SER A 81 14.29 2.80 5.43
N THR A 82 14.95 2.50 4.30
CA THR A 82 16.11 3.30 3.83
C THR A 82 15.72 4.66 3.27
N ALA A 83 14.51 4.79 2.73
CA ALA A 83 14.02 6.02 2.13
C ALA A 83 13.15 6.83 3.10
N GLU A 84 12.90 6.27 4.28
CA GLU A 84 12.11 6.84 5.37
C GLU A 84 10.76 7.38 4.90
N THR A 85 10.04 6.56 4.14
CA THR A 85 8.74 6.92 3.59
C THR A 85 7.85 5.71 3.43
N GLY A 86 6.53 5.91 3.46
CA GLY A 86 5.56 4.84 3.43
C GLY A 86 4.18 5.29 3.01
N GLY A 87 3.24 4.37 3.11
CA GLY A 87 1.87 4.64 2.74
C GLY A 87 0.95 3.45 2.99
N GLN A 88 -0.31 3.67 2.69
CA GLN A 88 -1.35 2.66 2.76
C GLN A 88 -1.40 1.92 1.42
N LEU A 89 -1.43 0.59 1.46
CA LEU A 89 -1.92 -0.26 0.39
C LEU A 89 -3.35 -0.66 0.71
N LEU A 90 -4.30 -0.21 -0.11
CA LEU A 90 -5.71 -0.53 0.00
C LEU A 90 -6.11 -1.48 -1.13
N PHE A 91 -6.49 -2.71 -0.79
CA PHE A 91 -6.94 -3.72 -1.73
C PHE A 91 -8.45 -3.74 -1.82
N TYR A 92 -8.97 -3.63 -3.02
CA TYR A 92 -10.41 -3.66 -3.27
C TYR A 92 -10.97 -5.09 -3.28
N ALA A 93 -12.29 -5.20 -3.22
CA ALA A 93 -13.01 -6.46 -3.31
C ALA A 93 -12.61 -7.22 -4.58
N GLY A 94 -12.48 -8.54 -4.49
CA GLY A 94 -12.01 -9.39 -5.60
C GLY A 94 -10.50 -9.26 -5.90
N ARG A 95 -9.76 -8.43 -5.16
CA ARG A 95 -8.29 -8.41 -5.07
C ARG A 95 -7.52 -8.23 -6.39
N SER A 96 -8.18 -7.72 -7.43
CA SER A 96 -7.54 -7.40 -8.72
C SER A 96 -7.09 -5.94 -8.83
N HIS A 97 -7.49 -5.11 -7.87
CA HIS A 97 -7.15 -3.69 -7.82
C HIS A 97 -6.65 -3.34 -6.42
N CYS A 98 -5.65 -2.47 -6.36
CA CYS A 98 -5.08 -1.96 -5.12
C CYS A 98 -4.67 -0.49 -5.33
N SER A 99 -4.81 0.36 -4.33
CA SER A 99 -4.31 1.72 -4.36
C SER A 99 -3.20 1.90 -3.33
N PHE A 100 -2.09 2.48 -3.76
CA PHE A 100 -1.05 2.95 -2.86
C PHE A 100 -1.23 4.45 -2.62
N ILE A 101 -1.35 4.84 -1.34
CA ILE A 101 -1.53 6.23 -0.92
C ILE A 101 -0.35 6.60 -0.01
N PRO A 102 0.57 7.48 -0.43
CA PRO A 102 1.74 7.86 0.37
C PRO A 102 1.33 8.78 1.53
N THR A 103 1.12 8.18 2.70
CA THR A 103 0.64 8.84 3.92
C THR A 103 1.69 8.92 5.03
N ILE A 104 2.79 8.17 4.95
CA ILE A 104 3.83 8.13 5.98
C ILE A 104 5.06 8.83 5.44
N ASP A 105 5.46 9.95 6.06
CA ASP A 105 6.63 10.74 5.68
C ASP A 105 6.76 10.90 4.16
N ARG A 106 5.67 11.36 3.53
CA ARG A 106 5.50 11.39 2.08
C ARG A 106 6.69 12.09 1.41
N ARG A 107 7.34 11.36 0.51
CA ARG A 107 8.44 11.89 -0.29
C ARG A 107 7.95 12.99 -1.22
N SER A 108 8.63 14.13 -1.16
CA SER A 108 8.32 15.32 -1.97
C SER A 108 9.44 15.65 -2.95
N LEU A 109 9.12 16.42 -4.00
CA LEU A 109 10.12 16.92 -4.93
C LEU A 109 11.01 17.98 -4.24
N PRO A 110 12.35 17.87 -4.25
CA PRO A 110 13.22 18.82 -3.56
C PRO A 110 13.03 20.28 -3.97
N ALA A 111 12.78 20.51 -5.27
CA ALA A 111 12.54 21.86 -5.82
C ALA A 111 11.10 22.35 -5.62
N ALA A 112 10.17 21.47 -5.23
CA ALA A 112 8.76 21.81 -5.06
C ALA A 112 8.12 20.91 -3.97
N PRO A 113 8.39 21.18 -2.68
CA PRO A 113 8.02 20.28 -1.57
C PRO A 113 6.52 20.01 -1.40
N ALA A 114 5.67 20.83 -2.04
CA ALA A 114 4.24 20.61 -2.08
C ALA A 114 3.86 19.39 -2.94
N PHE A 115 4.66 19.04 -3.95
CA PHE A 115 4.37 17.96 -4.89
C PHE A 115 4.97 16.64 -4.40
N THR A 116 4.24 15.56 -4.64
CA THR A 116 4.70 14.20 -4.34
C THR A 116 5.73 13.76 -5.37
N ASP A 117 6.81 13.12 -4.92
CA ASP A 117 7.79 12.49 -5.82
C ASP A 117 7.24 11.16 -6.38
N LEU A 118 6.18 11.26 -7.20
CA LEU A 118 5.50 10.11 -7.81
C LEU A 118 6.46 9.24 -8.63
N ALA A 119 7.47 9.85 -9.26
CA ALA A 119 8.47 9.12 -10.03
C ALA A 119 9.26 8.15 -9.14
N TRP A 120 9.64 8.57 -7.92
CA TRP A 120 10.30 7.68 -6.97
C TRP A 120 9.39 6.51 -6.56
N TYR A 121 8.14 6.79 -6.18
CA TYR A 121 7.19 5.74 -5.77
C TYR A 121 6.93 4.74 -6.91
N LEU A 122 6.71 5.22 -8.14
CA LEU A 122 6.50 4.35 -9.29
C LEU A 122 7.72 3.45 -9.57
N ASN A 123 8.94 3.97 -9.45
CA ASN A 123 10.14 3.15 -9.59
C ASN A 123 10.31 2.12 -8.48
N ALA A 124 9.87 2.43 -7.26
CA ALA A 124 9.96 1.53 -6.11
C ALA A 124 8.83 0.48 -6.06
N LEU A 125 7.68 0.76 -6.68
CA LEU A 125 6.50 -0.12 -6.64
C LEU A 125 6.32 -0.93 -7.92
N VAL A 126 6.43 -0.31 -9.10
CA VAL A 126 6.01 -0.97 -10.36
C VAL A 126 6.87 -2.19 -10.72
N PRO A 127 8.22 -2.12 -10.73
CA PRO A 127 9.05 -3.24 -11.16
C PRO A 127 8.78 -4.57 -10.42
N PRO A 128 8.75 -4.64 -9.07
CA PRO A 128 8.42 -5.88 -8.38
C PRO A 128 6.99 -6.35 -8.65
N LEU A 129 6.02 -5.45 -8.81
CA LEU A 129 4.61 -5.80 -9.05
C LEU A 129 4.34 -6.31 -10.47
N LEU A 130 5.16 -5.96 -11.45
CA LEU A 130 5.09 -6.57 -12.79
C LEU A 130 5.24 -8.09 -12.72
N THR A 131 6.05 -8.61 -11.79
CA THR A 131 6.24 -10.06 -11.61
C THR A 131 4.98 -10.77 -11.08
N LEU A 132 4.08 -10.03 -10.44
CA LEU A 132 2.77 -10.50 -9.96
C LEU A 132 1.65 -10.30 -10.99
N GLY A 133 1.97 -9.81 -12.20
CA GLY A 133 1.00 -9.57 -13.26
C GLY A 133 0.28 -8.24 -13.15
N LEU A 134 0.93 -7.20 -12.60
CA LEU A 134 0.48 -5.82 -12.75
C LEU A 134 0.29 -5.51 -14.25
N ALA A 135 -0.92 -5.12 -14.62
CA ALA A 135 -1.33 -4.89 -16.00
C ALA A 135 -1.38 -3.40 -16.36
N ASN A 136 -1.75 -2.55 -15.40
CA ASN A 136 -1.75 -1.10 -15.56
C ASN A 136 -1.59 -0.39 -14.21
N TYR A 137 -1.28 0.90 -14.27
CA TYR A 137 -1.34 1.81 -13.12
C TYR A 137 -1.84 3.19 -13.56
N THR A 138 -2.41 3.94 -12.61
CA THR A 138 -2.72 5.37 -12.74
C THR A 138 -2.12 6.08 -11.54
N ALA A 139 -1.37 7.16 -11.76
CA ALA A 139 -0.81 7.97 -10.68
C ALA A 139 -1.37 9.40 -10.74
N ARG A 140 -1.77 9.95 -9.59
CA ARG A 140 -2.37 11.28 -9.46
C ARG A 140 -1.77 12.05 -8.29
N ASP A 141 -1.71 13.38 -8.42
CA ASP A 141 -1.35 14.32 -7.36
C ASP A 141 -2.34 15.49 -7.42
N LEU A 142 -3.31 15.50 -6.50
CA LEU A 142 -4.53 16.30 -6.52
C LEU A 142 -4.53 17.33 -5.40
N VAL A 143 -4.99 18.55 -5.70
CA VAL A 143 -5.28 19.58 -4.69
C VAL A 143 -6.77 19.52 -4.36
N ASP A 144 -7.09 19.44 -3.07
CA ASP A 144 -8.44 19.58 -2.52
C ASP A 144 -8.87 21.06 -2.43
#